data_AF-A0A375HXE8-F1
#
_entry.id   AF-A0A375HXE8-F1
#
_cell.length_a   1.000
_cell.length_b   1.000
_cell.length_c   1.000
_cell.angle_alpha   90.00
_cell.angle_beta   90.00
_cell.angle_gamma   90.00
#
_symmetry.space_group_name_H-M   'P 1'
#
loop_
_entity.id
_entity.type
_entity.pdbx_description
1 polymer ?
#
loop_
_entity_poly.entity_id
_entity_poly.type
_entity_poly.pdbx_seq_one_letter_code
_entity_poly.pdbx_strand_id
1 'polypeptide(L)'
;MKTIVIGIMPQEKIRERVLAIARGEYRPKASEPKIWFTSMKSLAEVLSDDNRALLRVITETKPESISELAQATGRKPGNLSRTLKTMSNYGIVDLKREKNHVRPVAKATDFRILAA
;
A
#
# COMPACT_ATOMS: atom_id res chain seq x y z
N MET A 1 -8.57 11.26 -5.97
CA MET A 1 -8.10 10.04 -5.27
C MET A 1 -8.27 10.22 -3.77
N LYS A 2 -8.27 9.15 -2.98
CA LYS A 2 -8.37 9.26 -1.50
C LYS A 2 -6.98 9.38 -0.89
N THR A 3 -6.81 10.27 0.07
CA THR A 3 -5.63 10.29 0.95
C THR A 3 -5.71 9.14 1.93
N ILE A 4 -4.66 8.33 2.01
CA ILE A 4 -4.56 7.23 2.98
C ILE A 4 -3.80 7.72 4.21
N VAL A 5 -4.38 7.48 5.39
CA VAL A 5 -3.71 7.75 6.67
C VAL A 5 -2.95 6.50 7.09
N ILE A 6 -1.64 6.65 7.32
CA ILE A 6 -0.71 5.60 7.70
C ILE A 6 -0.23 5.88 9.12
N GLY A 7 -0.29 4.86 9.98
CA GLY A 7 0.23 4.91 11.34
C GLY A 7 1.53 4.14 11.45
N ILE A 8 2.41 4.58 12.34
CA ILE A 8 3.65 3.87 12.68
C ILE A 8 3.61 3.56 14.19
N MET A 9 3.76 2.28 14.54
CA MET A 9 3.95 1.87 15.93
C MET A 9 4.60 0.48 16.00
N PRO A 10 5.30 0.12 17.10
CA PRO A 10 5.92 -1.19 17.26
C PRO A 10 4.95 -2.36 17.10
N GLN A 11 5.44 -3.51 16.65
CA GLN A 11 4.63 -4.71 16.38
C GLN A 11 3.78 -5.15 17.60
N GLU A 12 4.33 -5.03 18.80
CA GLU A 12 3.64 -5.36 20.06
C GLU A 12 2.39 -4.50 20.25
N LYS A 13 2.50 -3.17 20.08
CA LYS A 13 1.37 -2.24 20.15
C LYS A 13 0.33 -2.49 19.04
N ILE A 14 0.76 -2.85 17.83
CA ILE A 14 -0.16 -3.25 16.76
C ILE A 14 -0.98 -4.47 17.20
N ARG A 15 -0.31 -5.48 17.79
CA ARG A 15 -0.95 -6.72 18.23
C ARG A 15 -1.93 -6.46 19.37
N GLU A 16 -1.54 -5.67 20.37
CA GLU A 16 -2.40 -5.25 21.48
C GLU A 16 -3.66 -4.53 20.96
N ARG A 17 -3.48 -3.58 20.05
CA ARG A 17 -4.58 -2.85 19.41
C ARG A 17 -5.53 -3.81 18.69
N VAL A 18 -5.03 -4.74 17.89
CA VAL A 18 -5.87 -5.72 17.17
C VAL A 18 -6.66 -6.60 18.14
N LEU A 19 -6.03 -7.04 19.25
CA LEU A 19 -6.71 -7.82 20.29
C LEU A 19 -7.81 -7.01 20.99
N ALA A 20 -7.56 -5.75 21.33
CA ALA A 20 -8.56 -4.87 21.94
C ALA A 20 -9.75 -4.60 21.01
N ILE A 21 -9.51 -4.50 19.69
CA ILE A 21 -10.59 -4.40 18.68
C ILE A 21 -11.42 -5.68 18.66
N ALA A 22 -10.77 -6.84 18.61
CA ALA A 22 -11.46 -8.13 18.57
C ALA A 22 -12.30 -8.38 19.83
N ARG A 23 -11.85 -7.89 20.99
CA ARG A 23 -12.58 -7.96 22.27
C ARG A 23 -13.71 -6.93 22.39
N GLY A 24 -13.77 -5.95 21.50
CA GLY A 24 -14.74 -4.85 21.57
C GLY A 24 -14.41 -3.76 22.59
N GLU A 25 -13.28 -3.89 23.30
CA GLU A 25 -12.75 -2.88 24.23
C GLU A 25 -12.36 -1.59 23.51
N TYR A 26 -12.02 -1.70 22.23
CA TYR A 26 -11.61 -0.57 21.41
C TYR A 26 -12.28 -0.55 20.04
N ARG A 27 -12.84 0.60 19.66
CA ARG A 27 -13.47 0.82 18.35
C ARG A 27 -12.72 1.93 17.61
N PRO A 28 -11.96 1.60 16.54
CA PRO A 28 -11.23 2.59 15.75
C PRO A 28 -12.17 3.61 15.13
N LYS A 29 -11.83 4.90 15.25
CA LYS A 29 -12.57 5.97 14.56
C LYS A 29 -12.24 5.98 13.07
N ALA A 30 -13.14 6.54 12.26
CA ALA A 30 -12.95 6.66 10.81
C ALA A 30 -11.73 7.50 10.41
N SER A 31 -11.30 8.43 11.28
CA SER A 31 -10.13 9.29 11.08
C SER A 31 -8.80 8.61 11.40
N GLU A 32 -8.81 7.41 11.97
CA GLU A 32 -7.61 6.72 12.40
C GLU A 32 -6.93 5.95 11.26
N PRO A 33 -5.61 5.72 11.37
CA PRO A 33 -4.91 4.89 10.40
C PRO A 33 -5.50 3.49 10.31
N LYS A 34 -5.73 3.05 9.07
CA LYS A 34 -6.12 1.67 8.76
C LYS A 34 -4.90 0.82 8.40
N ILE A 35 -3.82 1.46 7.95
CA ILE A 35 -2.56 0.84 7.60
C ILE A 35 -1.55 1.18 8.68
N TRP A 36 -0.90 0.15 9.21
CA TRP A 36 0.09 0.27 10.28
C TRP A 36 1.43 -0.33 9.84
N PHE A 37 2.49 0.45 10.00
CA PHE A 37 3.86 0.00 9.81
C PHE A 37 4.54 -0.16 11.17
N THR A 38 5.44 -1.13 11.26
CA THR A 38 6.23 -1.40 12.46
C THR A 38 7.33 -0.36 12.71
N SER A 39 7.72 0.38 11.68
CA SER A 39 8.80 1.38 11.76
C SER A 39 8.76 2.37 10.60
N MET A 40 9.46 3.49 10.75
CA MET A 40 9.71 4.43 9.64
C MET A 40 10.51 3.78 8.51
N LYS A 41 11.44 2.86 8.84
CA LYS A 41 12.25 2.15 7.85
C LYS A 41 11.38 1.31 6.92
N SER A 42 10.49 0.49 7.48
CA SER A 42 9.59 -0.35 6.67
C SER A 42 8.62 0.48 5.85
N LEU A 43 8.18 1.63 6.36
CA LEU A 43 7.39 2.59 5.58
C LEU A 43 8.20 3.14 4.39
N ALA A 44 9.43 3.59 4.62
CA ALA A 44 10.28 4.17 3.58
C ALA A 44 10.64 3.16 2.47
N GLU A 45 10.77 1.88 2.80
CA GLU A 45 10.99 0.81 1.80
C GLU A 45 9.76 0.61 0.90
N VAL A 46 8.55 0.68 1.46
CA VAL A 46 7.30 0.48 0.70
C VAL A 46 6.89 1.73 -0.07
N LEU A 47 7.00 2.91 0.55
CA LEU A 47 6.65 4.21 -0.04
C LEU A 47 7.89 5.05 -0.37
N SER A 48 8.92 4.41 -0.91
CA SER A 48 10.09 5.10 -1.47
C SER A 48 9.69 6.04 -2.61
N ASP A 49 10.57 6.97 -2.96
CA ASP A 49 10.31 7.94 -4.02
C ASP A 49 9.96 7.26 -5.35
N ASP A 50 10.72 6.24 -5.74
CA ASP A 50 10.46 5.41 -6.93
C ASP A 50 9.09 4.73 -6.89
N ASN A 51 8.70 4.26 -5.71
CA ASN A 51 7.43 3.57 -5.50
C ASN A 51 6.25 4.55 -5.49
N ARG A 52 6.43 5.77 -4.98
CA ARG A 52 5.42 6.84 -5.09
C ARG A 52 5.29 7.33 -6.53
N ALA A 53 6.39 7.42 -7.28
CA ALA A 53 6.35 7.70 -8.71
C ALA A 53 5.62 6.59 -9.48
N LEU A 54 5.88 5.32 -9.16
CA LEU A 54 5.16 4.18 -9.73
C LEU A 54 3.63 4.30 -9.52
N LEU A 55 3.17 4.68 -8.34
CA LEU A 55 1.74 4.85 -8.05
C LEU A 55 1.09 5.95 -8.91
N ARG A 56 1.83 7.02 -9.21
CA ARG A 56 1.39 8.07 -10.14
C ARG A 56 1.25 7.52 -11.56
N VAL A 57 2.27 6.81 -12.05
CA VAL A 57 2.22 6.16 -13.37
C VAL A 57 1.02 5.23 -13.49
N ILE A 58 0.77 4.35 -12.49
CA ILE A 58 -0.39 3.46 -12.49
C ILE A 58 -1.71 4.23 -12.61
N THR A 59 -1.80 5.39 -11.96
CA THR A 59 -3.01 6.23 -11.96
C THR A 59 -3.22 6.92 -13.31
N GLU A 60 -2.14 7.42 -13.90
CA GLU A 60 -2.15 8.17 -15.15
C GLU A 60 -2.36 7.26 -16.36
N THR A 61 -1.62 6.15 -16.44
CA THR A 61 -1.64 5.25 -17.60
C THR A 61 -2.68 4.15 -17.50
N LYS A 62 -3.19 3.86 -16.29
CA LYS A 62 -4.21 2.82 -16.03
C LYS A 62 -3.89 1.49 -16.72
N PRO A 63 -2.68 0.94 -16.53
CA PRO A 63 -2.21 -0.22 -17.28
C PRO A 63 -3.18 -1.39 -17.12
N GLU A 64 -3.36 -2.18 -18.17
CA GLU A 64 -4.18 -3.39 -18.18
C GLU A 64 -3.42 -4.61 -17.65
N SER A 65 -2.08 -4.52 -17.50
CA SER A 65 -1.27 -5.60 -16.91
C SER A 65 0.00 -5.13 -16.21
N ILE A 66 0.57 -5.98 -15.35
CA ILE A 66 1.92 -5.77 -14.77
C ILE A 66 2.99 -5.66 -15.86
N SER A 67 2.88 -6.42 -16.95
CA SER A 67 3.85 -6.39 -18.04
C SER A 67 3.84 -5.05 -18.79
N GLU A 68 2.66 -4.48 -19.00
CA GLU A 68 2.50 -3.15 -19.60
C GLU A 68 3.08 -2.06 -18.68
N LEU A 69 2.77 -2.12 -17.38
CA LEU A 69 3.36 -1.21 -16.40
C LEU A 69 4.89 -1.32 -16.33
N ALA A 70 5.42 -2.54 -16.44
CA ALA A 70 6.86 -2.77 -16.48
C ALA A 70 7.51 -2.09 -17.69
N GLN A 71 6.89 -2.16 -18.87
CA GLN A 71 7.37 -1.47 -20.07
C GLN A 71 7.30 0.05 -19.89
N ALA A 72 6.18 0.59 -19.40
CA ALA A 72 6.00 2.02 -19.19
C ALA A 72 6.98 2.61 -18.17
N THR A 73 7.43 1.81 -17.19
CA THR A 73 8.34 2.26 -16.11
C THR A 73 9.78 1.83 -16.30
N GLY A 74 10.09 1.04 -17.34
CA GLY A 74 11.42 0.44 -17.53
C GLY A 74 11.86 -0.54 -16.43
N ARG A 75 10.94 -1.00 -15.57
CA ARG A 75 11.25 -1.87 -14.43
C ARG A 75 11.19 -3.34 -14.83
N LYS A 76 12.03 -4.17 -14.21
CA LYS A 76 11.97 -5.64 -14.39
C LYS A 76 10.62 -6.19 -13.87
N PRO A 77 9.84 -6.96 -14.65
CA PRO A 77 8.51 -7.45 -14.25
C PRO A 77 8.50 -8.23 -12.93
N GLY A 78 9.52 -9.06 -12.68
CA GLY A 78 9.62 -9.85 -11.45
C GLY A 78 9.76 -9.00 -10.18
N ASN A 79 10.54 -7.92 -10.24
CA ASN A 79 10.71 -6.99 -9.13
C ASN A 79 9.44 -6.16 -8.92
N LEU A 80 8.88 -5.65 -10.02
CA LEU A 80 7.64 -4.89 -9.99
C LEU A 80 6.49 -5.70 -9.37
N SER A 81 6.35 -6.97 -9.75
CA SER A 81 5.34 -7.86 -9.18
C SER A 81 5.48 -8.02 -7.66
N ARG A 82 6.71 -8.20 -7.15
CA ARG A 82 6.97 -8.28 -5.70
C ARG A 82 6.61 -6.98 -4.99
N THR A 83 7.01 -5.83 -5.55
CA THR A 83 6.67 -4.50 -5.01
C THR A 83 5.16 -4.29 -4.96
N LEU A 84 4.45 -4.57 -6.06
CA LEU A 84 3.00 -4.42 -6.12
C LEU A 84 2.28 -5.36 -5.16
N LYS A 85 2.79 -6.58 -4.97
CA LYS A 85 2.26 -7.53 -3.98
C LYS A 85 2.41 -6.99 -2.55
N THR A 86 3.58 -6.44 -2.21
CA THR A 86 3.78 -5.79 -0.90
C THR A 86 2.81 -4.62 -0.70
N MET A 87 2.70 -3.73 -1.68
CA MET A 87 1.74 -2.61 -1.62
C MET A 87 0.29 -3.07 -1.53
N SER A 88 -0.05 -4.20 -2.17
CA SER A 88 -1.38 -4.79 -2.12
C SER A 88 -1.71 -5.38 -0.76
N ASN A 89 -0.74 -5.98 -0.07
CA ASN A 89 -0.92 -6.44 1.31
C ASN A 89 -1.25 -5.28 2.27
N TYR A 90 -0.73 -4.08 1.99
CA TYR A 90 -1.08 -2.86 2.73
C TYR A 90 -2.36 -2.19 2.21
N GLY A 91 -2.97 -2.66 1.12
CA GLY A 91 -4.15 -2.05 0.53
C GLY A 91 -3.89 -0.73 -0.22
N ILE A 92 -2.62 -0.45 -0.53
CA ILE A 92 -2.20 0.73 -1.31
C ILE A 92 -2.48 0.53 -2.81
N VAL A 93 -2.35 -0.72 -3.26
CA VAL A 93 -2.62 -1.15 -4.64
C VAL A 93 -3.62 -2.32 -4.63
N ASP A 94 -4.56 -2.30 -5.55
CA ASP A 94 -5.39 -3.47 -5.87
C ASP A 94 -4.73 -4.28 -6.99
N LEU A 95 -4.72 -5.60 -6.88
CA LEU A 95 -4.26 -6.49 -7.93
C LEU A 95 -5.45 -7.27 -8.45
N LYS A 96 -6.12 -6.73 -9.48
CA LYS A 96 -7.29 -7.36 -10.10
C LYS A 96 -6.84 -8.45 -11.04
N ARG A 97 -7.35 -9.66 -10.85
CA ARG A 97 -7.13 -10.77 -11.78
C ARG A 97 -8.18 -10.71 -12.87
N GLU A 98 -7.76 -10.53 -14.11
CA GLU A 98 -8.63 -10.44 -15.27
C GLU A 98 -8.14 -11.43 -16.33
N LYS A 99 -8.93 -12.48 -16.55
CA LYS A 99 -8.58 -13.61 -17.44
C LYS A 99 -7.17 -14.16 -17.11
N ASN A 100 -6.18 -13.83 -17.94
CA ASN A 100 -4.80 -14.31 -17.85
C ASN A 100 -3.80 -13.24 -17.36
N HIS A 101 -4.28 -12.05 -17.00
CA HIS A 101 -3.43 -10.94 -16.58
C HIS A 101 -3.81 -10.43 -15.19
N VAL A 102 -2.84 -9.79 -14.55
CA VAL A 102 -3.03 -9.08 -13.30
C VAL A 102 -2.93 -7.60 -13.59
N ARG A 103 -4.03 -6.90 -13.34
CA ARG A 103 -4.16 -5.46 -13.52
C ARG A 103 -3.90 -4.74 -12.19
N PRO A 104 -2.84 -3.93 -12.08
CA PRO A 104 -2.61 -3.13 -10.89
C PRO A 104 -3.46 -1.85 -10.91
N VAL A 105 -4.09 -1.52 -9.77
CA VAL A 105 -4.87 -0.29 -9.60
C VAL A 105 -4.44 0.41 -8.32
N ALA A 106 -3.85 1.61 -8.43
CA ALA A 106 -3.48 2.41 -7.27
C ALA A 106 -4.73 2.92 -6.54
N LYS A 107 -4.81 2.70 -5.22
CA LYS A 107 -5.92 3.20 -4.38
C LYS A 107 -5.67 4.63 -3.89
N ALA A 108 -4.40 5.02 -3.77
CA ALA A 108 -3.98 6.34 -3.33
C ALA A 108 -2.60 6.71 -3.88
N THR A 109 -2.40 8.01 -4.05
CA THR A 109 -1.13 8.68 -4.36
C THR A 109 -0.65 9.59 -3.23
N ASP A 110 -1.56 9.92 -2.31
CA ASP A 110 -1.35 10.88 -1.24
C ASP A 110 -1.47 10.17 0.11
N PHE A 111 -0.48 10.40 0.96
CA PHE A 111 -0.34 9.71 2.23
C PHE A 111 -0.14 10.72 3.35
N ARG A 112 -0.87 10.53 4.46
CA ARG A 112 -0.65 11.27 5.70
C ARG A 112 -0.06 10.32 6.73
N ILE A 113 1.12 10.65 7.24
CA ILE A 113 1.84 9.83 8.21
C ILE A 113 1.55 10.36 9.61
N LEU A 114 1.08 9.48 10.49
CA LEU A 114 0.93 9.73 11.92
C LEU A 114 1.90 8.82 12.67
N ALA A 115 2.94 9.41 13.25
CA ALA A 115 3.88 8.71 14.13
C ALA A 115 3.51 9.04 15.58
N ALA A 116 3.48 8.02 16.44
CA ALA A 116 3.17 8.11 17.86
C ALA A 116 4.22 7.34 18.69
#